data_AF-A0A0C9T653-F1
#
_entry.id   AF-A0A0C9T653-F1
#
_cell.length_a   1.000
_cell.length_b   1.000
_cell.length_c   1.000
_cell.angle_alpha   90.00
_cell.angle_beta   90.00
_cell.angle_gamma   90.00
#
_symmetry.space_group_name_H-M   'P 1'
#
loop_
_entity.id
_entity.type
_entity.pdbx_description
1 polymer ?
#
loop_
_entity_poly.entity_id
_entity_poly.type
_entity_poly.pdbx_seq_one_letter_code
_entity_poly.pdbx_strand_id
1 'polypeptide(L)'
;IVRLFITPLRVQQSNAWIAGVPTEVARLFDWLEDILNLHSQMLSMLQTARTEQHPIVELLAESIRVFIPRLEVYQPYLVRLEEVADMIRQLMTGETAVSDFGEFVKIQQN
;
A
#
# COMPACT_ATOMS: atom_id res chain seq x y z
N ILE A 1 4.70 -7.81 -1.35
CA ILE A 1 4.87 -6.34 -1.50
C ILE A 1 5.36 -5.72 -0.20
N VAL A 2 4.55 -5.64 0.88
CA VAL A 2 4.97 -5.00 2.14
C VAL A 2 6.30 -5.53 2.67
N ARG A 3 6.41 -6.84 2.89
CA ARG A 3 7.64 -7.46 3.45
C ARG A 3 8.88 -7.33 2.55
N LEU A 4 8.69 -7.22 1.24
CA LEU A 4 9.79 -7.24 0.26
C LEU A 4 10.24 -5.84 -0.15
N PHE A 5 9.32 -4.88 -0.21
CA PHE A 5 9.59 -3.55 -0.74
C PHE A 5 9.36 -2.43 0.27
N ILE A 6 8.42 -2.57 1.21
CA ILE A 6 8.10 -1.50 2.16
C ILE A 6 8.93 -1.65 3.43
N THR A 7 8.86 -2.81 4.09
CA THR A 7 9.55 -3.06 5.36
C THR A 7 11.08 -2.83 5.26
N PRO A 8 11.79 -3.28 4.20
CA PRO A 8 13.23 -3.05 4.11
C PRO A 8 13.62 -1.59 3.86
N LEU A 9 12.70 -0.76 3.36
CA LEU A 9 12.91 0.65 3.06
C LEU A 9 12.49 1.59 4.20
N ARG A 10 12.03 1.05 5.32
CA ARG A 10 11.72 1.80 6.53
C ARG A 10 12.94 1.89 7.44
N VAL A 11 13.11 3.04 8.08
CA VAL A 11 14.02 3.19 9.21
C VAL A 11 13.53 2.24 10.33
N GLN A 12 14.45 1.54 10.97
CA GLN A 12 14.10 0.58 12.03
C GLN A 12 13.19 1.20 13.08
N GLN A 13 12.10 0.50 13.39
CA GLN A 13 11.10 0.90 14.40
C GLN A 13 10.45 2.28 14.12
N SER A 14 10.43 2.73 12.86
CA SER A 14 9.88 4.02 12.48
C SER A 14 9.07 3.93 11.20
N ASN A 15 8.12 4.86 11.04
CA ASN A 15 7.41 5.09 9.79
C ASN A 15 8.17 6.06 8.88
N ALA A 16 9.44 6.34 9.15
CA ALA A 16 10.28 7.12 8.24
C ALA A 16 10.85 6.23 7.13
N TRP A 17 10.90 6.77 5.92
CA TRP A 17 11.60 6.16 4.78
C TRP A 17 13.11 6.36 4.94
N ILE A 18 13.93 5.39 4.53
CA ILE A 18 15.39 5.56 4.47
C ILE A 18 15.77 6.60 3.41
N ALA A 19 16.95 7.19 3.57
CA ALA A 19 17.50 8.09 2.55
C ALA A 19 17.66 7.35 1.21
N GLY A 20 17.36 8.02 0.10
CA GLY A 20 17.46 7.46 -1.25
C GLY A 20 16.16 6.90 -1.83
N VAL A 21 15.10 6.74 -1.02
CA VAL A 21 13.75 6.42 -1.54
C VAL A 21 13.15 7.68 -2.16
N PRO A 22 12.73 7.65 -3.44
CA PRO A 22 12.04 8.78 -4.06
C PRO A 22 10.74 9.13 -3.32
N THR A 23 10.43 10.42 -3.21
CA THR A 23 9.28 10.89 -2.43
C THR A 23 7.95 10.37 -2.99
N GLU A 24 7.87 10.24 -4.31
CA GLU A 24 6.70 9.76 -5.03
C GLU A 24 6.46 8.27 -4.79
N VAL A 25 7.54 7.48 -4.72
CA VAL A 25 7.49 6.06 -4.35
C VAL A 25 7.07 5.90 -2.89
N ALA A 26 7.69 6.66 -2.00
CA ALA A 26 7.33 6.70 -0.58
C ALA A 26 5.83 6.96 -0.38
N ARG A 27 5.29 8.01 -1.03
CA ARG A 27 3.85 8.33 -0.97
C ARG A 27 2.98 7.22 -1.54
N LEU A 28 3.36 6.62 -2.66
CA LEU A 28 2.61 5.50 -3.24
C LEU A 28 2.52 4.32 -2.27
N PHE A 29 3.63 4.00 -1.60
CA PHE A 29 3.66 2.95 -0.60
C PHE A 29 2.90 3.31 0.67
N ASP A 30 2.94 4.56 1.12
CA ASP A 30 2.13 5.03 2.26
C ASP A 30 0.63 4.81 1.97
N TRP A 31 0.14 5.19 0.78
CA TRP A 31 -1.26 4.92 0.40
C TRP A 31 -1.57 3.42 0.26
N LEU A 32 -0.62 2.61 -0.20
CA LEU A 32 -0.78 1.16 -0.25
C LEU A 32 -0.94 0.58 1.16
N GLU A 33 -0.16 1.05 2.13
CA GLU A 33 -0.32 0.64 3.54
C GLU A 33 -1.68 1.06 4.09
N ASP A 34 -2.15 2.27 3.78
CA ASP A 34 -3.48 2.71 4.20
C ASP A 34 -4.60 1.85 3.60
N ILE A 35 -4.47 1.46 2.32
CA ILE A 35 -5.37 0.51 1.66
C ILE A 35 -5.36 -0.87 2.35
N LEU A 36 -4.17 -1.38 2.67
CA LEU A 36 -4.03 -2.66 3.37
C LEU A 36 -4.64 -2.60 4.78
N ASN A 37 -4.40 -1.51 5.51
CA ASN A 37 -4.99 -1.27 6.82
C ASN A 37 -6.52 -1.20 6.74
N LEU A 38 -7.07 -0.53 5.72
CA LEU A 38 -8.51 -0.49 5.46
C LEU A 38 -9.06 -1.91 5.23
N HIS A 39 -8.41 -2.70 4.38
CA HIS A 39 -8.80 -4.08 4.13
C HIS A 39 -8.72 -4.97 5.38
N SER A 40 -7.70 -4.81 6.22
CA SER A 40 -7.60 -5.55 7.50
C SER A 40 -8.77 -5.22 8.43
N GLN A 41 -9.18 -3.95 8.51
CA GLN A 41 -10.34 -3.54 9.31
C GLN A 41 -11.65 -4.08 8.75
N MET A 42 -11.83 -4.03 7.42
CA MET A 42 -12.99 -4.64 6.76
C MET A 42 -13.06 -6.13 7.06
N LEU A 43 -11.95 -6.86 6.86
CA LEU A 43 -11.90 -8.30 7.12
C LEU A 43 -12.24 -8.63 8.57
N SER A 44 -11.68 -7.90 9.54
CA SER A 44 -11.97 -8.10 10.95
C SER A 44 -13.46 -7.90 11.27
N MET A 45 -14.07 -6.83 10.73
CA MET A 45 -15.50 -6.56 10.95
C MET A 45 -16.38 -7.65 10.31
N LEU A 46 -16.04 -8.09 9.10
CA LEU A 46 -16.75 -9.17 8.40
C LEU A 46 -16.65 -10.51 9.15
N GLN A 47 -15.49 -10.79 9.77
CA GLN A 47 -15.30 -11.99 10.59
C GLN A 47 -16.17 -11.94 11.86
N THR A 48 -16.25 -10.79 12.53
CA THR A 48 -17.14 -10.60 13.69
C THR A 48 -18.61 -10.76 13.30
N ALA A 49 -19.05 -10.12 12.22
CA ALA A 49 -20.43 -10.22 11.73
C ALA A 49 -20.83 -11.66 11.37
N ARG A 50 -19.88 -12.47 10.89
CA ARG A 50 -20.11 -13.90 10.58
C ARG A 50 -20.33 -14.74 11.84
N THR A 51 -19.75 -14.34 12.97
CA THR A 51 -19.89 -15.07 14.25
C THR A 51 -21.17 -14.76 15.02
N GLU A 52 -21.88 -13.68 14.66
CA GLU A 52 -23.12 -13.26 15.32
C GLU A 52 -24.36 -13.96 14.71
N GLN A 53 -25.26 -14.49 15.55
CA GLN A 53 -26.40 -15.34 15.16
C GLN A 53 -27.64 -14.53 14.67
N HIS A 54 -27.47 -13.59 13.76
CA HIS A 54 -28.53 -12.73 13.22
C HIS A 54 -28.56 -12.76 11.68
N PRO A 55 -29.64 -12.32 11.00
CA PRO A 55 -29.74 -12.43 9.55
C PRO A 55 -28.55 -11.76 8.86
N ILE A 56 -27.68 -12.62 8.30
CA ILE A 56 -26.30 -12.29 7.89
C ILE A 56 -26.25 -11.14 6.87
N VAL A 57 -27.29 -10.97 6.06
CA VAL A 57 -27.28 -10.03 4.92
C VAL A 57 -27.44 -8.57 5.37
N GLU A 58 -28.33 -8.27 6.31
CA GLU A 58 -28.55 -6.89 6.80
C GLU A 58 -27.36 -6.40 7.62
N LEU A 59 -26.78 -7.26 8.45
CA LEU A 59 -25.59 -6.97 9.24
C LEU A 59 -24.36 -6.73 8.35
N LEU A 60 -24.23 -7.50 7.28
CA LEU A 60 -23.14 -7.35 6.30
C LEU A 60 -23.25 -6.03 5.54
N ALA A 61 -24.44 -5.67 5.06
CA ALA A 61 -24.66 -4.43 4.32
C ALA A 61 -24.32 -3.19 5.17
N GLU A 62 -24.74 -3.18 6.44
CA GLU A 62 -24.43 -2.09 7.37
C GLU A 62 -22.93 -2.04 7.73
N SER A 63 -22.32 -3.21 7.92
CA SER A 63 -20.88 -3.34 8.16
C SER A 63 -20.03 -2.83 6.98
N ILE A 64 -20.48 -3.01 5.74
CA ILE A 64 -19.74 -2.51 4.56
C ILE A 64 -19.96 -1.01 4.37
N ARG A 65 -21.16 -0.50 4.70
CA ARG A 65 -21.56 0.89 4.48
C ARG A 65 -20.60 1.89 5.13
N VAL A 66 -20.10 1.59 6.33
CA VAL A 66 -19.15 2.46 7.05
C VAL A 66 -17.78 2.61 6.37
N PHE A 67 -17.43 1.71 5.46
CA PHE A 67 -16.17 1.76 4.73
C PHE A 67 -16.27 2.51 3.40
N ILE A 68 -17.46 2.71 2.84
CA ILE A 68 -17.66 3.39 1.54
C ILE A 68 -16.91 4.72 1.45
N PRO A 69 -17.08 5.69 2.38
CA PRO A 69 -16.33 6.96 2.31
C PRO A 69 -14.82 6.76 2.48
N ARG A 70 -14.39 5.70 3.16
CA ARG A 70 -12.97 5.41 3.40
C ARG A 70 -12.26 4.82 2.18
N LEU A 71 -13.02 4.34 1.19
CA LEU A 71 -12.48 3.92 -0.12
C LEU A 71 -11.88 5.09 -0.92
N GLU A 72 -12.09 6.34 -0.50
CA GLU A 72 -11.40 7.50 -1.09
C GLU A 72 -9.87 7.41 -0.98
N VAL A 73 -9.35 6.61 -0.03
CA VAL A 73 -7.90 6.35 0.10
C VAL A 73 -7.27 5.77 -1.17
N TYR A 74 -8.06 5.10 -2.03
CA TYR A 74 -7.57 4.58 -3.30
C TYR A 74 -7.33 5.67 -4.34
N GLN A 75 -8.00 6.82 -4.24
CA GLN A 75 -7.92 7.87 -5.27
C GLN A 75 -6.49 8.34 -5.54
N PRO A 76 -5.70 8.79 -4.55
CA PRO A 76 -4.34 9.23 -4.80
C PRO A 76 -3.43 8.09 -5.27
N TYR A 77 -3.64 6.87 -4.76
CA TYR A 77 -2.90 5.68 -5.20
C TYR A 77 -3.12 5.41 -6.70
N LEU A 78 -4.38 5.33 -7.13
CA LEU A 78 -4.74 5.00 -8.51
C LEU A 78 -4.25 6.08 -9.49
N VAL A 79 -4.38 7.36 -9.13
CA VAL A 79 -3.94 8.48 -9.97
C VAL A 79 -2.42 8.51 -10.17
N ARG A 80 -1.65 8.04 -9.19
CA ARG A 80 -0.18 8.11 -9.19
C ARG A 80 0.48 6.81 -9.65
N LEU A 81 -0.25 5.70 -9.68
CA LEU A 81 0.30 4.37 -9.87
C LEU A 81 1.13 4.23 -11.15
N GLU A 82 0.58 4.66 -12.29
CA GLU A 82 1.25 4.50 -13.59
C GLU A 82 2.53 5.34 -13.68
N GLU A 83 2.46 6.63 -13.33
CA GLU A 83 3.63 7.52 -13.31
C GLU A 83 4.73 7.01 -12.37
N VAL A 84 4.37 6.58 -11.16
CA VAL A 84 5.37 6.08 -10.20
C VAL A 84 5.94 4.74 -10.65
N ALA A 85 5.15 3.87 -11.28
CA ALA A 85 5.66 2.63 -11.87
C ALA A 85 6.65 2.91 -13.00
N ASP A 86 6.38 3.90 -13.86
CA ASP A 86 7.31 4.35 -14.90
C ASP A 86 8.61 4.90 -14.32
N MET A 87 8.51 5.73 -13.28
CA MET A 87 9.67 6.24 -12.56
C MET A 87 10.52 5.11 -11.99
N ILE A 88 9.91 4.11 -11.34
CA ILE A 88 10.63 2.94 -10.82
C ILE A 88 11.35 2.20 -11.96
N ARG A 89 10.70 2.00 -13.11
CA ARG A 89 11.32 1.38 -14.28
C ARG A 89 12.55 2.15 -14.77
N GLN A 90 12.45 3.48 -14.87
CA GLN A 90 13.57 4.33 -15.29
C GLN A 90 14.73 4.30 -14.28
N LEU A 91 14.42 4.29 -12.98
CA LEU A 91 15.44 4.16 -11.92
C LEU A 91 16.14 2.80 -11.97
N MET A 92 15.45 1.75 -12.39
CA MET A 92 16.05 0.44 -12.61
C MET A 92 16.93 0.42 -13.88
N THR A 93 16.56 1.05 -14.99
CA THR A 93 17.40 1.00 -16.20
C THR A 93 18.68 1.83 -16.08
N GLY A 94 18.73 2.79 -15.15
CA GLY A 94 19.92 3.62 -14.91
C GLY A 94 20.19 4.64 -16.03
N GLU A 95 19.18 4.93 -16.85
CA GLU A 95 19.29 5.83 -18.01
C GLU A 95 19.62 7.28 -17.65
N THR A 96 19.31 7.70 -16.42
CA THR A 96 19.52 9.08 -15.94
C THR A 96 20.67 9.18 -14.92
N ALA A 97 20.75 8.26 -13.96
CA ALA A 97 21.86 8.11 -13.00
C ALA A 97 21.77 6.75 -12.29
N VAL A 98 22.87 6.28 -11.70
CA VAL A 98 22.85 5.10 -10.81
C VAL A 98 22.01 5.44 -9.58
N SER A 99 20.98 4.63 -9.33
CA SER A 99 20.04 4.80 -8.21
C SER A 99 20.16 3.62 -7.25
N ASP A 100 20.53 3.90 -5.99
CA ASP A 100 20.57 2.89 -4.93
C ASP A 100 19.20 2.21 -4.74
N PHE A 101 18.13 3.00 -4.86
CA PHE A 101 16.77 2.49 -4.85
C PHE A 101 16.49 1.57 -6.05
N GLY A 102 16.94 1.95 -7.26
CA GLY A 102 16.81 1.12 -8.46
C GLY A 102 17.52 -0.24 -8.34
N GLU A 103 18.73 -0.24 -7.80
CA GLU A 103 19.48 -1.47 -7.52
C GLU A 103 18.80 -2.33 -6.45
N PHE A 104 18.28 -1.71 -5.38
CA PHE A 104 17.46 -2.42 -4.39
C PHE A 104 16.27 -3.13 -5.04
N VAL A 105 15.51 -2.46 -5.90
CA VAL A 105 14.34 -3.05 -6.56
C VAL A 105 14.73 -4.24 -7.44
N LYS A 106 15.85 -4.14 -8.20
CA LYS A 106 16.37 -5.27 -8.99
C LYS A 106 16.70 -6.48 -8.12
N ILE A 107 17.37 -6.25 -6.98
CA ILE A 107 17.75 -7.33 -6.06
C ILE A 107 16.51 -8.06 -5.52
N GLN A 108 15.44 -7.34 -5.20
CA GLN A 108 14.21 -7.93 -4.66
C GLN A 108 13.33 -8.64 -5.71
N GLN A 109 13.58 -8.44 -7.01
CA GLN A 109 12.86 -9.11 -8.10
C GLN A 109 13.49 -10.45 -8.51
N ASN A 110 14.73 -10.71 -8.10
CA ASN A 110 15.43 -11.99 -8.29
C ASN A 110 15.04 -13.01 -7.20
#